data_AF-A0A528CR01-F1
#
_entry.id   AF-A0A528CR01-F1
#
_cell.length_a   1.000
_cell.length_b   1.000
_cell.length_c   1.000
_cell.angle_alpha   90.00
_cell.angle_beta   90.00
_cell.angle_gamma   90.00
#
_symmetry.space_group_name_H-M   'P 1'
#
loop_
_entity.id
_entity.type
_entity.pdbx_description
1 polymer ?
#
loop_
_entity_poly.entity_id
_entity_poly.type
_entity_poly.pdbx_seq_one_letter_code
_entity_poly.pdbx_strand_id
1 'polypeptide(L)'
;LLVGERAHYELAAGHKDKAASLLKTFEGSAGPGGLLPEQVWDGPDMPEHELRHGGPSGSAMPLVWAHSEHIKLLRSLSDGAVFDMPPQGVKRY
;
A
#
# COMPACT_ATOMS: atom_id res chain seq x y z
N LEU A 1 -1.64 -3.80 -1.27
CA LEU A 1 -0.57 -4.40 -0.42
C LEU A 1 0.82 -4.12 -0.96
N LEU A 2 1.20 -4.68 -2.12
CA LEU A 2 2.57 -4.59 -2.66
C LEU A 2 3.07 -3.16 -2.91
N VAL A 3 2.18 -2.21 -3.21
CA VAL A 3 2.51 -0.78 -3.29
C VAL A 3 3.01 -0.24 -1.96
N GLY A 4 2.44 -0.69 -0.84
CA GLY A 4 2.88 -0.36 0.51
C GLY A 4 4.26 -0.92 0.84
N GLU A 5 4.50 -2.19 0.52
CA GLU A 5 5.83 -2.82 0.70
C GLU A 5 6.92 -2.07 -0.09
N ARG A 6 6.60 -1.67 -1.34
CA ARG A 6 7.50 -0.83 -2.13
C ARG A 6 7.71 0.54 -1.47
N ALA A 7 6.67 1.15 -0.90
CA ALA A 7 6.81 2.43 -0.21
C ALA A 7 7.72 2.34 1.02
N HIS A 8 7.65 1.25 1.78
CA HIS A 8 8.58 0.98 2.88
C HIS A 8 10.02 0.83 2.39
N TYR A 9 10.22 0.11 1.28
CA TYR A 9 11.54 0.02 0.64
C TYR A 9 12.09 1.40 0.25
N GLU A 10 11.28 2.23 -0.42
CA GLU A 10 11.71 3.58 -0.84
C GLU A 10 12.02 4.46 0.37
N LEU A 11 11.25 4.33 1.45
CA LEU A 11 11.53 5.03 2.70
C LEU A 11 12.87 4.58 3.31
N ALA A 12 13.13 3.27 3.37
CA ALA A 12 14.40 2.72 3.86
C ALA A 12 15.59 3.14 3.00
N ALA A 13 15.38 3.36 1.69
CA ALA A 13 16.37 3.88 0.75
C ALA A 13 16.57 5.41 0.85
N GLY A 14 15.85 6.11 1.73
CA GLY A 14 15.92 7.56 1.90
C GLY A 14 15.07 8.36 0.92
N HIS A 15 14.27 7.72 0.08
CA HIS A 15 13.40 8.36 -0.91
C HIS A 15 12.01 8.67 -0.33
N LYS A 16 11.96 9.55 0.67
CA LYS A 16 10.72 9.88 1.39
C LYS A 16 9.59 10.38 0.48
N ASP A 17 9.91 11.22 -0.52
CA ASP A 17 8.92 11.74 -1.45
C ASP A 17 8.32 10.64 -2.34
N LYS A 18 9.13 9.65 -2.73
CA LYS A 18 8.66 8.49 -3.49
C LYS A 18 7.76 7.60 -2.64
N ALA A 19 8.12 7.35 -1.39
CA ALA A 19 7.29 6.63 -0.44
C ALA A 19 5.92 7.32 -0.23
N ALA A 20 5.91 8.65 -0.09
CA ALA A 20 4.68 9.44 0.03
C ALA A 20 3.83 9.39 -1.26
N SER A 21 4.46 9.37 -2.44
CA SER A 21 3.75 9.17 -3.71
C SER A 21 3.09 7.79 -3.77
N LEU A 22 3.77 6.75 -3.30
CA LEU A 22 3.25 5.38 -3.28
C LEU A 22 2.13 5.20 -2.27
N LEU A 23 2.18 5.90 -1.12
CA LEU A 23 1.04 5.97 -0.19
C LEU A 23 -0.22 6.45 -0.90
N LYS A 24 -0.14 7.54 -1.69
CA LYS A 24 -1.28 8.05 -2.47
C LYS A 24 -1.81 7.01 -3.47
N THR A 25 -0.92 6.29 -4.15
CA THR A 25 -1.30 5.18 -5.05
C THR A 25 -2.01 4.07 -4.27
N PHE A 26 -1.51 3.72 -3.09
CA PHE A 26 -2.11 2.68 -2.26
C PHE A 26 -3.51 3.11 -1.77
N GLU A 27 -3.67 4.32 -1.27
CA GLU A 27 -4.97 4.88 -0.86
C GLU A 27 -5.95 5.00 -2.03
N GLY A 28 -5.45 5.27 -3.24
CA GLY A 28 -6.25 5.30 -4.46
C GLY A 28 -6.85 3.96 -4.87
N SER A 29 -6.36 2.83 -4.33
CA SER A 29 -6.95 1.51 -4.55
C SER A 29 -8.17 1.21 -3.68
N ALA A 30 -8.47 2.06 -2.70
CA ALA A 30 -9.59 1.86 -1.80
C ALA A 30 -10.93 2.04 -2.51
N GLY A 31 -11.91 1.23 -2.13
CA GLY A 31 -13.30 1.45 -2.54
C GLY A 31 -13.91 2.70 -1.86
N PRO A 32 -15.16 3.07 -2.19
CA PRO A 32 -15.84 4.25 -1.62
C PRO A 32 -15.92 4.27 -0.09
N GLY A 33 -15.95 3.08 0.54
CA GLY A 33 -15.94 2.94 2.00
C GLY A 33 -14.56 3.00 2.66
N GLY A 34 -13.50 3.29 1.90
CA GLY A 34 -12.12 3.31 2.40
C GLY A 34 -11.51 1.93 2.64
N LEU A 35 -12.19 0.86 2.22
CA LEU A 35 -11.70 -0.51 2.36
C LEU A 35 -10.66 -0.83 1.27
N LEU A 36 -9.48 -1.26 1.69
CA LEU A 36 -8.41 -1.72 0.80
C LEU A 36 -8.68 -3.18 0.34
N PRO A 37 -8.71 -3.45 -0.98
CA PRO A 37 -8.87 -4.78 -1.52
C PRO A 37 -7.56 -5.58 -1.51
N GLU A 38 -7.66 -6.89 -1.73
CA GLU A 38 -6.51 -7.73 -2.07
C GLU A 38 -5.92 -7.35 -3.43
N GLN A 39 -6.77 -7.22 -4.45
CA GLN A 39 -6.38 -6.92 -5.83
C GLN A 39 -7.22 -5.79 -6.44
N VAL A 40 -6.57 -5.00 -7.30
CA VAL A 40 -7.23 -4.01 -8.17
C VAL A 40 -7.37 -4.55 -9.58
N TRP A 41 -8.32 -4.03 -10.34
CA TRP A 41 -8.45 -4.30 -11.76
C TRP A 41 -7.35 -3.56 -12.55
N ASP A 42 -6.56 -4.29 -13.33
CA ASP A 42 -5.44 -3.76 -14.12
C ASP A 42 -5.74 -3.69 -15.63
N GLY A 43 -6.90 -4.21 -16.06
CA GLY A 43 -7.39 -4.09 -17.43
C GLY A 43 -8.07 -2.76 -17.75
N PRO A 44 -8.54 -2.56 -19.00
CA PRO A 44 -9.41 -1.45 -19.38
C PRO A 44 -10.74 -1.48 -18.60
N ASP A 45 -11.39 -0.32 -18.43
CA ASP A 45 -12.70 -0.23 -17.79
C ASP A 45 -13.71 -1.19 -18.44
N MET A 46 -14.48 -1.89 -17.60
CA MET A 46 -15.47 -2.88 -17.99
C MET A 46 -16.75 -2.65 -17.17
N PRO A 47 -17.56 -1.63 -17.54
CA PRO A 47 -18.71 -1.18 -16.75
C PRO A 47 -19.77 -2.25 -16.52
N GLU A 48 -19.95 -3.17 -17.46
CA GLU A 48 -20.90 -4.30 -17.38
C GLU A 48 -20.57 -5.28 -16.26
N HIS A 49 -19.32 -5.26 -15.77
CA HIS A 49 -18.83 -6.07 -14.66
C HIS A 49 -18.47 -5.22 -13.44
N GLU A 50 -18.82 -3.92 -13.46
CA GLU A 50 -18.48 -2.95 -12.40
C GLU A 50 -16.97 -2.80 -12.14
N LEU A 51 -16.13 -3.18 -13.11
CA LEU A 51 -14.68 -3.11 -13.00
C LEU A 51 -14.17 -1.79 -13.60
N ARG A 52 -13.39 -1.05 -12.80
CA ARG A 52 -12.70 0.17 -13.23
C ARG A 52 -11.21 0.01 -13.01
N HIS A 53 -10.39 0.48 -13.94
CA HIS A 53 -8.95 0.42 -13.84
C HIS A 53 -8.45 1.07 -12.53
N GLY A 54 -7.67 0.33 -11.76
CA GLY A 54 -7.17 0.73 -10.43
C GLY A 54 -8.17 0.61 -9.29
N GLY A 55 -9.44 0.28 -9.55
CA GLY A 55 -10.46 0.01 -8.55
C GLY A 55 -10.48 -1.45 -8.07
N PRO A 56 -11.29 -1.79 -7.05
CA PRO A 56 -11.42 -3.16 -6.57
C PRO A 56 -11.83 -4.16 -7.67
N SER A 57 -11.18 -5.32 -7.70
CA SER A 57 -11.38 -6.35 -8.75
C SER A 57 -12.51 -7.35 -8.47
N GLY A 58 -13.14 -7.30 -7.28
CA GLY A 58 -14.03 -8.35 -6.79
C GLY A 58 -13.34 -9.44 -5.95
N SER A 59 -12.01 -9.37 -5.78
CA SER A 59 -11.26 -10.15 -4.77
C SER A 59 -11.69 -9.83 -3.33
N ALA A 60 -11.09 -10.49 -2.34
CA ALA A 60 -11.33 -10.20 -0.92
C ALA A 60 -11.18 -8.69 -0.61
N MET A 61 -12.22 -8.11 0.02
CA MET A 61 -12.23 -6.72 0.49
C MET A 61 -13.16 -6.62 1.72
N PRO A 62 -12.66 -6.18 2.90
CA PRO A 62 -11.30 -5.70 3.13
C PRO A 62 -10.27 -6.84 3.23
N LEU A 63 -9.07 -6.62 2.68
CA LEU A 63 -7.91 -7.42 3.06
C LEU A 63 -7.25 -6.80 4.30
N VAL A 64 -7.34 -7.48 5.44
CA VAL A 64 -6.79 -6.97 6.72
C VAL A 64 -5.27 -6.77 6.64
N TRP A 65 -4.57 -7.59 5.85
CA TRP A 65 -3.13 -7.39 5.60
C TRP A 65 -2.85 -6.07 4.89
N ALA A 66 -3.63 -5.71 3.85
CA ALA A 66 -3.47 -4.42 3.19
C ALA A 66 -3.71 -3.24 4.15
N HIS A 67 -4.66 -3.36 5.07
CA HIS A 67 -4.91 -2.32 6.09
C HIS A 67 -3.77 -2.24 7.11
N SER A 68 -3.23 -3.38 7.56
CA SER A 68 -2.05 -3.40 8.41
C SER A 68 -0.87 -2.71 7.73
N GLU A 69 -0.64 -3.01 6.45
CA GLU A 69 0.44 -2.40 5.68
C GLU A 69 0.27 -0.88 5.53
N HIS A 70 -0.96 -0.40 5.30
CA HIS A 70 -1.27 1.03 5.25
C HIS A 70 -0.98 1.74 6.58
N ILE A 71 -1.44 1.18 7.70
CA ILE A 71 -1.17 1.74 9.04
C ILE A 71 0.33 1.79 9.34
N LYS A 72 1.05 0.70 9.04
CA LYS A 72 2.51 0.66 9.22
C LYS A 72 3.22 1.69 8.34
N LEU A 73 2.78 1.89 7.10
CA LEU A 73 3.36 2.89 6.20
C LEU A 73 3.13 4.31 6.71
N LEU A 74 1.91 4.64 7.15
CA LEU A 74 1.60 5.94 7.75
C LEU A 74 2.52 6.22 8.95
N ARG A 75 2.65 5.24 9.86
CA ARG A 75 3.54 5.34 11.01
C ARG A 75 5.01 5.52 10.58
N SER A 76 5.47 4.74 9.61
CA SER A 76 6.84 4.78 9.12
C SER A 76 7.19 6.12 8.49
N LEU A 77 6.29 6.69 7.69
CA LEU A 77 6.47 8.02 7.08
C LEU A 77 6.54 9.14 8.13
N SER A 78 5.76 9.03 9.21
CA SER A 78 5.82 9.93 10.36
C SER A 78 7.18 9.82 11.08
N ASP A 79 7.65 8.61 11.32
CA ASP A 79 8.92 8.34 12.01
C ASP A 79 10.15 8.61 11.13
N GLY A 80 9.98 8.65 9.80
CA GLY A 80 11.07 8.75 8.84
C GLY A 80 11.89 7.48 8.70
N ALA A 81 11.41 6.36 9.24
CA ALA A 81 12.05 5.05 9.21
C ALA A 81 10.98 3.94 9.18
N VAL A 82 11.32 2.76 8.65
CA VAL A 82 10.41 1.61 8.63
C VAL A 82 10.11 1.14 10.06
N PHE A 83 8.85 1.28 10.46
CA PHE A 83 8.39 1.08 11.84
C PHE A 83 8.61 -0.34 12.36
N ASP A 84 8.33 -1.35 11.55
CA ASP A 84 8.40 -2.76 11.94
C ASP A 84 9.74 -3.43 11.63
N MET A 85 10.76 -2.65 11.25
CA MET A 85 12.09 -3.17 10.96
C MET A 85 12.85 -3.50 12.26
N PRO A 86 13.19 -4.78 12.53
CA PRO A 86 13.90 -5.15 13.74
C PRO A 86 15.35 -4.63 13.72
N PRO A 87 15.79 -3.88 14.75
CA PRO A 87 17.10 -3.24 14.74
C PRO A 87 18.27 -4.23 14.77
N GLN A 88 18.05 -5.46 15.24
CA GLN A 88 19.10 -6.47 15.38
C GLN A 88 19.62 -6.93 14.01
N GLY A 89 18.73 -7.09 13.02
CA GLY A 89 19.12 -7.47 11.66
C GLY A 89 19.95 -6.39 10.98
N VAL A 90 19.49 -5.14 11.06
CA VAL A 90 20.18 -3.96 10.50
C VAL A 90 21.55 -3.72 11.13
N LYS A 91 21.73 -4.04 12.42
CA LYS A 91 23.03 -3.92 13.08
C LYS A 91 24.02 -5.01 12.66
N ARG A 92 23.53 -6.14 12.16
CA ARG A 92 24.34 -7.33 11.84
C ARG A 92 24.79 -7.36 10.38
N TYR A 93 23.94 -6.87 9.47
CA TYR A 93 24.13 -6.94 8.02
C TYR A 93 24.07 -5.53 7.43
#